data_AF-A0A210QBW6-F1
#
_entry.id   AF-A0A210QBW6-F1
#
_cell.length_a   1.000
_cell.length_b   1.000
_cell.length_c   1.000
_cell.angle_alpha   90.00
_cell.angle_beta   90.00
_cell.angle_gamma   90.00
#
_symmetry.space_group_name_H-M   'P 1'
#
loop_
_entity.id
_entity.type
_entity.pdbx_description
1 polymer ?
#
loop_
_entity_poly.entity_id
_entity_poly.type
_entity_poly.pdbx_seq_one_letter_code
_entity_poly.pdbx_strand_id
1 'polypeptide(L)'
;MSQVSKQTISRSSGTLENSSVKIHRCHYSYLYLLSPLRSVTIEKCRNSTIILGPVETTVYLSHCEKVTLIAPCHFLMISGSTLCNLHLMTPSRPMLLGGNDTILLAPYHTHYPCLEDHLTTAGLCADRNLWDQPLCVGPEHKDETPVWELLPVQEFFTFNIPFQMEGTTMDIPGGLPTKYQKAVTQRQKMIDSWQKTVKEAGLSREQRKEFQALVETRFHVWLAETGYKRELDSLVAPLHSNKSAQPGGVK
;
A
#
# COMPACT_ATOMS: atom_id res chain seq x y z
N MET A 1 -2.16 -12.27 13.16
CA MET A 1 -0.84 -11.62 13.28
C MET A 1 -0.92 -10.58 14.39
N SER A 2 -0.06 -10.68 15.40
CA SER A 2 -0.08 -9.77 16.54
C SER A 2 1.31 -9.25 16.85
N GLN A 3 1.41 -8.00 17.31
CA GLN A 3 2.64 -7.41 17.87
C GLN A 3 3.85 -7.37 16.91
N VAL A 4 3.60 -7.32 15.60
CA VAL A 4 4.69 -7.15 14.63
C VAL A 4 5.20 -5.72 14.71
N SER A 5 6.51 -5.56 14.85
CA SER A 5 7.13 -4.25 15.05
C SER A 5 8.39 -4.11 14.22
N LYS A 6 8.50 -3.00 13.46
CA LYS A 6 9.68 -2.66 12.65
C LYS A 6 10.08 -3.77 11.66
N GLN A 7 9.09 -4.43 11.07
CA GLN A 7 9.31 -5.55 10.15
C GLN A 7 8.45 -5.42 8.91
N THR A 8 8.95 -5.99 7.82
CA THR A 8 8.18 -6.26 6.61
C THR A 8 7.80 -7.73 6.60
N ILE A 9 6.50 -8.02 6.55
CA ILE A 9 5.99 -9.38 6.45
C ILE A 9 5.20 -9.52 5.16
N SER A 10 5.60 -10.48 4.34
CA SER A 10 4.78 -10.99 3.25
C SER A 10 4.27 -12.39 3.58
N ARG A 11 2.99 -12.63 3.34
CA ARG A 11 2.35 -13.95 3.47
C ARG A 11 1.50 -14.20 2.23
N SER A 12 1.85 -15.28 1.54
CA SER A 12 1.08 -15.92 0.48
C SER A 12 1.18 -17.43 0.70
N SER A 13 0.16 -18.03 1.30
CA SER A 13 0.10 -19.48 1.50
C SER A 13 -1.34 -19.94 1.38
N GLY A 14 -1.56 -21.18 0.92
CA GLY A 14 -2.92 -21.73 0.81
C GLY A 14 -3.70 -21.74 2.14
N THR A 15 -3.01 -21.69 3.28
CA THR A 15 -3.64 -21.55 4.60
C THR A 15 -4.24 -20.17 4.88
N LEU A 16 -3.81 -19.14 4.13
CA LEU A 16 -4.31 -17.77 4.25
C LEU A 16 -5.54 -17.55 3.37
N GLU A 17 -5.67 -18.31 2.28
CA GLU A 17 -6.79 -18.21 1.34
C GLU A 17 -8.12 -18.43 2.05
N ASN A 18 -9.09 -17.53 1.82
CA ASN A 18 -10.44 -17.56 2.38
C ASN A 18 -10.49 -17.62 3.91
N SER A 19 -9.39 -17.23 4.57
CA SER A 19 -9.29 -17.18 6.03
C SER A 19 -9.75 -15.82 6.58
N SER A 20 -10.12 -15.81 7.86
CA SER A 20 -10.38 -14.58 8.61
C SER A 20 -9.13 -14.19 9.38
N VAL A 21 -8.59 -13.00 9.12
CA VAL A 21 -7.31 -12.55 9.66
C VAL A 21 -7.50 -11.41 10.66
N LYS A 22 -6.87 -11.54 11.83
CA LYS A 22 -6.73 -10.43 12.78
C LYS A 22 -5.30 -9.90 12.77
N ILE A 23 -5.14 -8.60 12.50
CA ILE A 23 -3.89 -7.84 12.61
C ILE A 23 -4.02 -6.96 13.85
N HIS A 24 -3.21 -7.17 14.87
CA HIS A 24 -3.41 -6.53 16.17
C HIS A 24 -2.11 -6.02 16.79
N ARG A 25 -2.09 -4.75 17.22
CA ARG A 25 -0.92 -4.11 17.86
C ARG A 25 0.35 -4.14 17.02
N CYS A 26 0.23 -4.00 15.70
CA CYS A 26 1.39 -3.91 14.82
C CYS A 26 1.87 -2.45 14.71
N HIS A 27 3.18 -2.22 14.73
CA HIS A 27 3.76 -0.88 14.76
C HIS A 27 4.95 -0.73 13.80
N TYR A 28 5.07 0.40 13.10
CA TYR A 28 6.23 0.67 12.23
C TYR A 28 6.50 -0.46 11.21
N SER A 29 5.46 -1.09 10.68
CA SER A 29 5.58 -2.33 9.89
C SER A 29 4.89 -2.22 8.54
N TYR A 30 5.38 -3.02 7.58
CA TYR A 30 4.74 -3.22 6.29
C TYR A 30 4.20 -4.64 6.23
N LEU A 31 2.89 -4.78 6.08
CA LEU A 31 2.21 -6.07 6.13
C LEU A 31 1.53 -6.34 4.80
N TYR A 32 1.99 -7.36 4.08
CA TYR A 32 1.49 -7.77 2.79
C TYR A 32 0.79 -9.13 2.91
N LEU A 33 -0.53 -9.14 2.79
CA LEU A 33 -1.37 -10.34 2.77
C LEU A 33 -1.99 -10.47 1.37
N LEU A 34 -1.19 -10.87 0.39
CA LEU A 34 -1.55 -10.84 -1.04
C LEU A 34 -2.25 -12.15 -1.46
N SER A 35 -3.39 -12.42 -0.84
CA SER A 35 -4.22 -13.61 -1.06
C SER A 35 -5.70 -13.22 -0.94
N PRO A 36 -6.65 -13.98 -1.51
CA PRO A 36 -8.07 -13.76 -1.24
C PRO A 36 -8.35 -14.08 0.24
N LEU A 37 -9.00 -13.16 0.94
CA LEU A 37 -9.31 -13.26 2.38
C LEU A 37 -10.81 -13.26 2.59
N ARG A 38 -11.29 -13.98 3.61
CA ARG A 38 -12.72 -13.93 3.98
C ARG A 38 -13.05 -12.62 4.68
N SER A 39 -12.31 -12.28 5.73
CA SER A 39 -12.50 -11.06 6.51
C SER A 39 -11.19 -10.62 7.17
N VAL A 40 -11.04 -9.32 7.43
CA VAL A 40 -9.84 -8.78 8.10
C VAL A 40 -10.23 -7.80 9.20
N THR A 41 -9.66 -8.00 10.39
CA THR A 41 -9.79 -7.06 11.51
C THR A 41 -8.42 -6.47 11.83
N ILE A 42 -8.31 -5.14 11.79
CA ILE A 42 -7.09 -4.38 12.06
C ILE A 42 -7.33 -3.56 13.31
N GLU A 43 -6.63 -3.87 14.39
CA GLU A 43 -6.85 -3.26 15.70
C GLU A 43 -5.56 -2.73 16.31
N LYS A 44 -5.61 -1.52 16.86
CA LYS A 44 -4.52 -0.97 17.69
C LYS A 44 -3.17 -0.90 16.96
N CYS A 45 -3.19 -0.77 15.64
CA CYS A 45 -1.97 -0.67 14.82
C CYS A 45 -1.54 0.78 14.68
N ARG A 46 -0.22 1.03 14.58
CA ARG A 46 0.29 2.42 14.44
C ARG A 46 1.43 2.54 13.45
N ASN A 47 1.53 3.67 12.75
CA ASN A 47 2.66 3.98 11.85
C ASN A 47 2.97 2.81 10.89
N SER A 48 1.95 2.19 10.29
CA SER A 48 2.12 0.95 9.53
C SER A 48 1.37 1.00 8.20
N THR A 49 1.91 0.32 7.20
CA THR A 49 1.29 0.16 5.89
C THR A 49 0.80 -1.28 5.76
N ILE A 50 -0.48 -1.46 5.49
CA ILE A 50 -1.14 -2.76 5.43
C ILE A 50 -1.74 -2.91 4.03
N ILE A 51 -1.26 -3.90 3.31
CA ILE A 51 -1.65 -4.23 1.94
C ILE A 51 -2.37 -5.58 1.98
N LEU A 52 -3.62 -5.57 1.54
CA LEU A 52 -4.45 -6.76 1.50
C LEU A 52 -4.75 -7.14 0.06
N GLY A 53 -4.79 -8.43 -0.21
CA GLY A 53 -5.54 -8.97 -1.33
C GLY A 53 -7.05 -8.76 -1.13
N PRO A 54 -7.85 -9.14 -2.13
CA PRO A 54 -9.30 -9.02 -2.11
C PRO A 54 -9.95 -9.64 -0.87
N VAL A 55 -10.79 -8.88 -0.18
CA VAL A 55 -11.50 -9.32 1.02
C VAL A 55 -12.98 -9.54 0.69
N GLU A 56 -13.42 -10.81 0.76
CA GLU A 56 -14.76 -11.28 0.40
C GLU A 56 -15.86 -10.59 1.21
N THR A 57 -15.64 -10.30 2.49
CA THR A 57 -16.68 -9.70 3.34
C THR A 57 -16.28 -8.32 3.85
N THR A 58 -15.65 -8.24 5.01
CA THR A 58 -15.43 -6.99 5.73
C THR A 58 -13.96 -6.80 6.07
N VAL A 59 -13.48 -5.57 5.86
CA VAL A 59 -12.30 -5.04 6.54
C VAL A 59 -12.77 -4.10 7.65
N TYR A 60 -12.42 -4.41 8.89
CA TYR A 60 -12.72 -3.56 10.04
C TYR A 60 -11.42 -2.98 10.62
N LEU A 61 -11.27 -1.66 10.57
CA LEU A 61 -10.11 -0.95 11.10
C LEU A 61 -10.52 -0.16 12.35
N SER A 62 -9.91 -0.46 13.50
CA SER A 62 -10.26 0.23 14.74
C SER A 62 -9.08 0.57 15.63
N HIS A 63 -9.19 1.71 16.33
CA HIS A 63 -8.19 2.18 17.28
C HIS A 63 -6.77 2.30 16.68
N CYS A 64 -6.68 2.66 15.39
CA CYS A 64 -5.43 2.77 14.66
C CYS A 64 -4.97 4.23 14.52
N GLU A 65 -3.67 4.44 14.39
CA GLU A 65 -3.10 5.79 14.26
C GLU A 65 -2.02 5.78 13.18
N LYS A 66 -2.05 6.71 12.22
CA LYS A 66 -1.03 6.78 11.16
C LYS A 66 -0.90 5.45 10.40
N VAL A 67 -2.04 4.88 9.99
CA VAL A 67 -2.09 3.62 9.24
C VAL A 67 -2.52 3.89 7.80
N THR A 68 -1.74 3.37 6.86
CA THR A 68 -2.13 3.30 5.46
C THR A 68 -2.69 1.91 5.17
N LEU A 69 -3.92 1.83 4.70
CA LEU A 69 -4.58 0.59 4.29
C LEU A 69 -4.79 0.60 2.77
N ILE A 70 -4.34 -0.45 2.09
CA ILE A 70 -4.55 -0.65 0.65
C ILE A 70 -5.31 -1.96 0.47
N ALA A 71 -6.61 -1.90 0.13
CA ALA A 71 -7.47 -3.08 0.16
C ALA A 71 -8.65 -3.01 -0.83
N PRO A 72 -8.82 -4.03 -1.69
CA PRO A 72 -10.10 -4.35 -2.30
C PRO A 72 -10.98 -5.09 -1.27
N CYS A 73 -12.22 -4.66 -1.06
CA CYS A 73 -13.12 -5.29 -0.10
C CYS A 73 -14.61 -5.04 -0.40
N HIS A 74 -15.48 -5.95 0.03
CA HIS A 74 -16.94 -5.73 -0.09
C HIS A 74 -17.45 -4.64 0.85
N PHE A 75 -16.98 -4.64 2.10
CA PHE A 75 -17.34 -3.64 3.11
C PHE A 75 -16.10 -3.17 3.86
N LEU A 76 -15.99 -1.85 4.03
CA LEU A 76 -15.04 -1.24 4.95
C LEU A 76 -15.81 -0.61 6.11
N MET A 77 -15.37 -0.89 7.34
CA MET A 77 -15.78 -0.17 8.53
C MET A 77 -14.56 0.39 9.26
N ILE A 78 -14.64 1.63 9.73
CA ILE A 78 -13.57 2.28 10.50
C ILE A 78 -14.10 2.98 11.76
N SER A 79 -13.42 2.81 12.90
CA SER A 79 -13.81 3.43 14.18
C SER A 79 -12.59 3.83 15.04
N GLY A 80 -12.73 4.88 15.85
CA GLY A 80 -11.72 5.24 16.85
C GLY A 80 -10.30 5.48 16.28
N SER A 81 -10.16 5.84 15.00
CA SER A 81 -8.86 5.86 14.31
C SER A 81 -8.50 7.25 13.80
N THR A 82 -7.21 7.58 13.80
CA THR A 82 -6.72 8.91 13.45
C THR A 82 -5.58 8.89 12.44
N LEU A 83 -5.52 9.89 11.56
CA LEU A 83 -4.46 10.05 10.56
C LEU A 83 -4.31 8.80 9.67
N CYS A 84 -5.41 8.24 9.20
CA CYS A 84 -5.41 7.01 8.40
C CYS A 84 -5.67 7.30 6.92
N ASN A 85 -4.89 6.66 6.04
CA ASN A 85 -5.03 6.77 4.60
C ASN A 85 -5.59 5.45 4.05
N LEU A 86 -6.78 5.48 3.46
CA LEU A 86 -7.50 4.30 2.99
C LEU A 86 -7.59 4.32 1.45
N HIS A 87 -6.80 3.46 0.82
CA HIS A 87 -6.81 3.22 -0.63
C HIS A 87 -7.70 2.01 -0.94
N LEU A 88 -8.89 2.28 -1.48
CA LEU A 88 -9.97 1.30 -1.51
C LEU A 88 -10.48 1.01 -2.92
N MET A 89 -10.87 -0.25 -3.11
CA MET A 89 -11.75 -0.68 -4.19
C MET A 89 -12.91 -1.41 -3.53
N THR A 90 -14.10 -0.81 -3.56
CA THR A 90 -15.25 -1.37 -2.86
C THR A 90 -16.57 -1.05 -3.55
N PRO A 91 -17.46 -2.03 -3.76
CA PRO A 91 -18.78 -1.77 -4.33
C PRO A 91 -19.75 -1.11 -3.34
N SER A 92 -19.37 -1.01 -2.06
CA SER A 92 -20.19 -0.48 -0.97
C SER A 92 -19.61 0.83 -0.44
N ARG A 93 -20.47 1.67 0.13
CA ARG A 93 -20.05 2.92 0.78
C ARG A 93 -19.22 2.61 2.05
N PRO A 94 -17.98 3.11 2.19
CA PRO A 94 -17.21 2.95 3.43
C PRO A 94 -17.97 3.48 4.65
N MET A 95 -18.01 2.75 5.75
CA MET A 95 -18.70 3.19 6.97
C MET A 95 -17.71 3.77 7.99
N LEU A 96 -17.85 5.06 8.26
CA LEU A 96 -17.03 5.82 9.22
C LEU A 96 -17.83 5.96 10.51
N LEU A 97 -17.53 5.09 11.47
CA LEU A 97 -18.18 5.07 12.79
C LEU A 97 -17.61 6.18 13.70
N GLY A 98 -17.99 6.18 14.98
CA GLY A 98 -17.54 7.20 15.94
C GLY A 98 -16.04 7.16 16.29
N GLY A 99 -15.51 8.31 16.71
CA GLY A 99 -14.15 8.47 17.23
C GLY A 99 -13.04 8.53 16.17
N ASN A 100 -13.40 8.78 14.91
CA ASN A 100 -12.42 8.95 13.85
C ASN A 100 -11.97 10.42 13.73
N ASP A 101 -10.76 10.64 13.25
CA ASP A 101 -10.19 11.97 13.01
C ASP A 101 -9.19 11.93 11.85
N THR A 102 -9.24 12.91 10.95
CA THR A 102 -8.29 13.04 9.82
C THR A 102 -8.12 11.74 9.01
N ILE A 103 -9.20 11.27 8.38
CA ILE A 103 -9.22 10.09 7.51
C ILE A 103 -9.12 10.50 6.04
N LEU A 104 -8.10 10.04 5.33
CA LEU A 104 -7.97 10.27 3.89
C LEU A 104 -8.51 9.07 3.12
N LEU A 105 -9.45 9.31 2.21
CA LEU A 105 -9.95 8.31 1.26
C LEU A 105 -9.30 8.51 -0.10
N ALA A 106 -8.89 7.42 -0.74
CA ALA A 106 -8.26 7.42 -2.06
C ALA A 106 -8.67 6.18 -2.85
N PRO A 107 -8.60 6.23 -4.20
CA PRO A 107 -8.83 5.02 -4.99
C PRO A 107 -7.71 4.01 -4.73
N TYR A 108 -8.03 2.73 -4.87
CA TYR A 108 -7.04 1.66 -4.94
C TYR A 108 -6.02 1.94 -6.03
N HIS A 109 -4.73 1.76 -5.72
CA HIS A 109 -3.63 2.34 -6.51
C HIS A 109 -2.47 1.40 -6.80
N THR A 110 -2.69 0.10 -6.71
CA THR A 110 -1.66 -0.93 -6.90
C THR A 110 -2.21 -2.09 -7.71
N HIS A 111 -1.34 -2.96 -8.17
CA HIS A 111 -1.70 -4.29 -8.65
C HIS A 111 -0.64 -5.29 -8.17
N TYR A 112 -0.97 -6.58 -8.25
CA TYR A 112 0.01 -7.66 -8.18
C TYR A 112 -0.41 -8.78 -9.15
N PRO A 113 0.52 -9.64 -9.60
CA PRO A 113 0.28 -10.54 -10.73
C PRO A 113 -0.98 -11.44 -10.65
N CYS A 114 -1.38 -11.90 -9.46
CA CYS A 114 -2.57 -12.75 -9.27
C CYS A 114 -3.86 -11.98 -8.93
N LEU A 115 -3.85 -10.64 -8.98
CA LEU A 115 -4.92 -9.83 -8.38
C LEU A 115 -6.29 -10.06 -9.03
N GLU A 116 -6.38 -10.15 -10.36
CA GLU A 116 -7.67 -10.35 -11.04
C GLU A 116 -8.32 -11.71 -10.71
N ASP A 117 -7.51 -12.77 -10.62
CA ASP A 117 -7.99 -14.10 -10.19
C ASP A 117 -8.46 -14.08 -8.73
N HIS A 118 -7.73 -13.37 -7.86
CA HIS A 118 -8.12 -13.21 -6.47
C HIS A 118 -9.39 -12.36 -6.31
N LEU A 119 -9.59 -11.34 -7.16
CA LEU A 119 -10.80 -10.51 -7.18
C LEU A 119 -12.01 -11.37 -7.55
N THR A 120 -11.85 -12.19 -8.61
CA THR A 120 -12.87 -13.15 -9.04
C THR A 120 -13.22 -14.13 -7.91
N THR A 121 -12.21 -14.68 -7.23
CA THR A 121 -12.39 -15.59 -6.09
C THR A 121 -13.16 -14.93 -4.93
N ALA A 122 -12.88 -13.67 -4.63
CA ALA A 122 -13.54 -12.91 -3.58
C ALA A 122 -14.91 -12.34 -4.01
N GLY A 123 -15.35 -12.58 -5.25
CA GLY A 123 -16.61 -12.06 -5.80
C GLY A 123 -16.61 -10.53 -6.01
N LEU A 124 -15.44 -9.92 -6.17
CA LEU A 124 -15.28 -8.48 -6.36
C LEU A 124 -15.05 -8.14 -7.84
N CYS A 125 -15.71 -7.07 -8.31
CA CYS A 125 -15.50 -6.50 -9.63
C CYS A 125 -15.19 -5.00 -9.52
N ALA A 126 -14.37 -4.48 -10.43
CA ALA A 126 -13.97 -3.09 -10.45
C ALA A 126 -15.02 -2.14 -11.07
N ASP A 127 -16.08 -2.67 -11.70
CA ASP A 127 -17.12 -1.88 -12.38
C ASP A 127 -17.87 -0.92 -11.45
N ARG A 128 -18.07 -1.32 -10.20
CA ARG A 128 -18.74 -0.53 -9.17
C ARG A 128 -17.76 -0.24 -8.04
N ASN A 129 -17.36 1.02 -7.92
CA ASN A 129 -16.43 1.46 -6.89
C ASN A 129 -16.92 2.73 -6.20
N LEU A 130 -17.33 2.62 -4.93
CA LEU A 130 -17.93 3.66 -4.09
C LEU A 130 -16.97 4.13 -2.97
N TRP A 131 -15.67 3.96 -3.17
CA TRP A 131 -14.62 4.31 -2.21
C TRP A 131 -14.67 5.77 -1.73
N ASP A 132 -15.18 6.69 -2.55
CA ASP A 132 -15.25 8.14 -2.31
C ASP A 132 -16.59 8.60 -1.72
N GLN A 133 -17.49 7.67 -1.41
CA GLN A 133 -18.83 7.97 -0.88
C GLN A 133 -19.03 7.40 0.52
N PRO A 134 -18.28 7.83 1.55
CA PRO A 134 -18.41 7.28 2.88
C PRO A 134 -19.78 7.59 3.52
N LEU A 135 -20.22 6.71 4.40
CA LEU A 135 -21.34 6.88 5.32
C LEU A 135 -20.79 7.18 6.71
N CYS A 136 -20.96 8.41 7.17
CA CYS A 136 -20.57 8.82 8.51
C CYS A 136 -21.70 8.48 9.49
N VAL A 137 -21.40 7.65 10.49
CA VAL A 137 -22.36 7.17 11.51
C VAL A 137 -21.83 7.53 12.89
N GLY A 138 -22.53 8.39 13.61
CA GLY A 138 -22.17 8.82 14.96
C GLY A 138 -22.45 10.31 15.22
N PRO A 139 -22.56 10.73 16.50
CA PRO A 139 -22.90 12.10 16.88
C PRO A 139 -21.77 13.11 16.67
N GLU A 140 -20.53 12.63 16.51
CA GLU A 140 -19.31 13.45 16.33
C GLU A 140 -19.22 14.07 14.92
N HIS A 141 -19.99 13.56 13.95
CA HIS A 141 -19.93 14.02 12.56
C HIS A 141 -20.68 15.34 12.41
N LYS A 142 -19.94 16.45 12.46
CA LYS A 142 -20.44 17.80 12.19
C LYS A 142 -19.93 18.25 10.82
N ASP A 143 -20.81 18.85 10.03
CA ASP A 143 -20.47 19.35 8.69
C ASP A 143 -19.33 20.39 8.70
N GLU A 144 -19.16 21.12 9.82
CA GLU A 144 -18.13 22.14 9.99
C GLU A 144 -16.72 21.58 10.13
N THR A 145 -16.57 20.34 10.62
CA THR A 145 -15.29 19.67 10.86
C THR A 145 -15.39 18.23 10.40
N PRO A 146 -15.33 17.96 9.08
CA PRO A 146 -15.44 16.61 8.56
C PRO A 146 -14.27 15.77 9.06
N VAL A 147 -14.55 14.56 9.55
CA VAL A 147 -13.52 13.63 10.03
C VAL A 147 -12.71 12.99 8.88
N TRP A 148 -13.09 13.27 7.64
CA TRP A 148 -12.51 12.67 6.46
C TRP A 148 -12.44 13.65 5.30
N GLU A 149 -11.50 13.40 4.41
CA GLU A 149 -11.37 14.11 3.13
C GLU A 149 -10.83 13.15 2.05
N LEU A 150 -10.88 13.58 0.79
CA LEU A 150 -10.26 12.84 -0.30
C LEU A 150 -8.78 13.18 -0.34
N LEU A 151 -7.92 12.17 -0.54
CA LEU A 151 -6.48 12.39 -0.70
C LEU A 151 -6.24 13.37 -1.86
N PRO A 152 -5.49 14.47 -1.64
CA PRO A 152 -5.15 15.40 -2.70
C PRO A 152 -4.46 14.71 -3.88
N VAL A 153 -4.85 15.06 -5.10
CA VAL A 153 -4.31 14.42 -6.32
C VAL A 153 -2.79 14.62 -6.48
N GLN A 154 -2.26 15.69 -5.90
CA GLN A 154 -0.82 16.01 -5.89
C GLN A 154 -0.02 15.04 -5.01
N GLU A 155 -0.66 14.53 -3.96
CA GLU A 155 -0.09 13.57 -3.00
C GLU A 155 -0.36 12.12 -3.40
N PHE A 156 -1.16 11.88 -4.44
CA PHE A 156 -1.46 10.55 -4.93
C PHE A 156 -0.31 10.00 -5.80
N PHE A 157 0.20 8.84 -5.40
CA PHE A 157 1.15 8.02 -6.16
C PHE A 157 0.62 6.59 -6.27
N THR A 158 0.93 5.91 -7.37
CA THR A 158 0.71 4.46 -7.46
C THR A 158 1.69 3.75 -6.54
N PHE A 159 1.24 2.64 -5.97
CA PHE A 159 2.04 1.82 -5.07
C PHE A 159 2.59 0.61 -5.81
N ASN A 160 3.85 0.27 -5.54
CA ASN A 160 4.54 -0.87 -6.15
C ASN A 160 4.66 -2.00 -5.14
N ILE A 161 4.28 -3.21 -5.56
CA ILE A 161 4.46 -4.41 -4.74
C ILE A 161 5.89 -4.92 -4.92
N PRO A 162 6.72 -4.95 -3.86
CA PRO A 162 8.15 -5.23 -3.98
C PRO A 162 8.47 -6.73 -4.03
N PHE A 163 7.56 -7.56 -4.52
CA PHE A 163 7.74 -9.02 -4.58
C PHE A 163 7.55 -9.52 -6.01
N GLN A 164 8.43 -10.43 -6.40
CA GLN A 164 8.26 -11.18 -7.65
C GLN A 164 7.21 -12.28 -7.44
N MET A 165 6.19 -12.29 -8.28
CA MET A 165 5.08 -13.24 -8.24
C MET A 165 4.72 -13.67 -9.66
N GLU A 166 4.14 -14.85 -9.82
CA GLU A 166 3.60 -15.31 -11.10
C GLU A 166 2.15 -14.88 -11.27
N GLY A 167 1.76 -14.50 -12.48
CA GLY A 167 0.40 -14.09 -12.82
C GLY A 167 0.35 -13.15 -14.03
N THR A 168 -0.85 -12.78 -14.44
CA THR A 168 -1.10 -12.05 -15.70
C THR A 168 -1.53 -10.61 -15.49
N THR A 169 -1.91 -10.21 -14.28
CA THR A 169 -2.34 -8.83 -14.01
C THR A 169 -1.14 -7.88 -14.03
N MET A 170 -1.20 -6.87 -14.90
CA MET A 170 -0.12 -5.88 -15.12
C MET A 170 -0.52 -4.44 -14.80
N ASP A 171 -1.81 -4.21 -14.53
CA ASP A 171 -2.38 -2.89 -14.32
C ASP A 171 -3.38 -2.92 -13.15
N ILE A 172 -3.76 -1.74 -12.66
CA ILE A 172 -4.77 -1.60 -11.60
C ILE A 172 -6.13 -2.02 -12.18
N PRO A 173 -6.79 -3.08 -11.67
CA PRO A 173 -8.11 -3.49 -12.18
C PRO A 173 -9.14 -2.36 -12.07
N GLY A 174 -9.84 -2.08 -13.16
CA GLY A 174 -10.76 -0.94 -13.29
C GLY A 174 -10.10 0.43 -13.46
N GLY A 175 -8.77 0.50 -13.40
CA GLY A 175 -8.01 1.74 -13.56
C GLY A 175 -8.23 2.74 -12.44
N LEU A 176 -7.71 3.96 -12.65
CA LEU A 176 -7.86 5.07 -11.71
C LEU A 176 -8.98 6.03 -12.16
N PRO A 177 -9.69 6.68 -11.22
CA PRO A 177 -10.58 7.78 -11.55
C PRO A 177 -9.85 8.88 -12.32
N THR A 178 -10.54 9.51 -13.27
CA THR A 178 -9.92 10.44 -14.25
C THR A 178 -9.07 11.54 -13.61
N LYS A 179 -9.48 12.07 -12.45
CA LYS A 179 -8.73 13.13 -11.73
C LYS A 179 -7.36 12.63 -11.28
N TYR A 180 -7.30 11.45 -10.66
CA TYR A 180 -6.06 10.82 -10.21
C TYR A 180 -5.22 10.32 -11.39
N GLN A 181 -5.86 9.72 -12.40
CA GLN A 181 -5.19 9.27 -13.62
C GLN A 181 -4.45 10.42 -14.32
N LYS A 182 -5.10 11.59 -14.47
CA LYS A 182 -4.48 12.78 -15.05
C LYS A 182 -3.26 13.23 -14.26
N ALA A 183 -3.33 13.23 -12.93
CA ALA A 183 -2.20 13.60 -12.08
C ALA A 183 -1.02 12.64 -12.25
N VAL A 184 -1.28 11.33 -12.28
CA VAL A 184 -0.25 10.30 -12.54
C VAL A 184 0.38 10.48 -13.92
N THR A 185 -0.43 10.63 -14.97
CA THR A 185 0.08 10.83 -16.34
C THR A 185 0.86 12.14 -16.49
N GLN A 186 0.41 13.23 -15.87
CA GLN A 186 1.15 14.49 -15.89
C GLN A 186 2.51 14.36 -15.20
N ARG A 187 2.56 13.65 -14.06
CA ARG A 187 3.82 13.37 -13.37
C ARG A 187 4.77 12.53 -14.22
N GLN A 188 4.27 11.48 -14.87
CA GLN A 188 5.07 10.66 -15.78
C GLN A 188 5.66 11.50 -16.93
N LYS A 189 4.84 12.36 -17.56
CA LYS A 189 5.32 13.27 -18.61
C LYS A 189 6.42 14.21 -18.14
N MET A 190 6.34 14.71 -16.90
CA MET A 190 7.41 15.54 -16.32
C MET A 190 8.71 14.75 -16.13
N ILE A 191 8.62 13.50 -15.68
CA ILE A 191 9.77 12.60 -15.53
C ILE A 191 10.39 12.32 -16.91
N ASP A 192 9.59 11.96 -17.90
CA ASP A 192 10.07 11.67 -19.26
C ASP A 192 10.74 12.90 -19.90
N SER A 193 10.14 14.08 -19.74
CA SER A 193 10.71 15.34 -20.19
C SER A 193 12.06 15.61 -19.52
N TRP A 194 12.16 15.42 -18.20
CA TRP A 194 13.40 15.60 -17.46
C TRP A 194 14.49 14.64 -17.92
N GLN A 195 14.17 13.34 -18.10
CA GLN A 195 15.10 12.34 -18.62
C GLN A 195 15.61 12.71 -20.03
N LYS A 196 14.71 13.20 -20.88
CA LYS A 196 15.08 13.69 -22.22
C LYS A 196 16.04 14.88 -22.11
N THR A 197 15.74 15.88 -21.27
CA THR A 197 16.63 17.03 -21.03
C THR A 197 18.01 16.59 -20.56
N VAL A 198 18.11 15.64 -19.62
CA VAL A 198 19.40 15.11 -19.15
C VAL A 198 20.17 14.42 -20.27
N LYS A 199 19.49 13.66 -21.13
CA LYS A 199 20.10 12.96 -22.27
C LYS A 199 20.60 13.93 -23.34
N GLU A 200 19.84 14.99 -23.62
CA GLU A 200 20.12 15.99 -24.65
C GLU A 200 21.09 17.08 -24.20
N ALA A 201 21.37 17.21 -22.91
CA ALA A 201 22.29 18.21 -22.35
C ALA A 201 23.75 18.09 -22.81
N GLY A 202 24.11 17.05 -23.57
CA GLY A 202 25.46 16.90 -24.14
C GLY A 202 26.57 16.71 -23.09
N LEU A 203 26.21 16.26 -21.88
CA LEU A 203 27.14 16.13 -20.76
C LEU A 203 28.33 15.22 -21.10
N SER A 204 29.54 15.67 -20.76
CA SER A 204 30.76 14.85 -20.82
C SER A 204 30.67 13.65 -19.88
N ARG A 205 31.58 12.69 -20.01
CA ARG A 205 31.63 11.52 -19.12
C ARG A 205 31.84 11.93 -17.66
N GLU A 206 32.69 12.92 -17.43
CA GLU A 206 33.01 13.48 -16.11
C GLU A 206 31.80 14.20 -15.53
N GLN A 207 31.14 15.05 -16.32
CA GLN A 207 29.93 15.77 -15.89
C GLN A 207 28.77 14.83 -15.58
N ARG A 208 28.59 13.75 -16.36
CA ARG A 208 27.60 12.71 -16.05
C ARG A 208 27.88 12.02 -14.72
N LYS A 209 29.15 11.73 -14.43
CA LYS A 209 29.57 11.12 -13.17
C LYS A 209 29.31 12.06 -11.98
N GLU A 210 29.62 13.33 -12.13
CA GLU A 210 29.37 14.35 -11.10
C GLU A 210 27.87 14.55 -10.86
N PHE A 211 27.09 14.67 -11.94
CA PHE A 211 25.63 14.76 -11.87
C PHE A 211 25.01 13.55 -11.17
N GLN A 212 25.44 12.34 -11.52
CA GLN A 212 24.98 11.11 -10.88
C GLN A 212 25.29 11.13 -9.37
N ALA A 213 26.50 11.52 -8.96
CA ALA A 213 26.86 11.62 -7.55
C ALA A 213 26.00 12.62 -6.78
N LEU A 214 25.64 13.76 -7.39
CA LEU A 214 24.74 14.75 -6.79
C LEU A 214 23.31 14.19 -6.63
N VAL A 215 22.78 13.53 -7.66
CA VAL A 215 21.45 12.90 -7.62
C VAL A 215 21.42 11.82 -6.55
N GLU A 216 22.41 10.94 -6.49
CA GLU A 216 22.53 9.90 -5.47
C GLU A 216 22.60 10.50 -4.07
N THR A 217 23.42 11.54 -3.87
CA THR A 217 23.52 12.23 -2.57
C THR A 217 22.17 12.79 -2.14
N ARG A 218 21.46 13.48 -3.03
CA ARG A 218 20.13 14.03 -2.73
C ARG A 218 19.08 12.95 -2.48
N PHE A 219 19.14 11.84 -3.20
CA PHE A 219 18.27 10.70 -2.98
C PHE A 219 18.48 10.08 -1.58
N HIS A 220 19.73 9.94 -1.12
CA HIS A 220 20.01 9.43 0.23
C HIS A 220 19.51 10.36 1.35
N VAL A 221 19.66 11.67 1.16
CA VAL A 221 19.10 12.67 2.09
C VAL A 221 17.58 12.54 2.15
N TRP A 222 16.93 12.48 0.99
CA TRP A 222 15.48 12.31 0.91
C TRP A 222 15.00 11.00 1.56
N LEU A 223 15.70 9.87 1.35
CA LEU A 223 15.37 8.58 1.99
C LEU A 223 15.45 8.65 3.52
N ALA A 224 16.38 9.44 4.06
CA ALA A 224 16.55 9.62 5.50
C ALA A 224 15.44 10.50 6.10
N GLU A 225 15.08 11.59 5.42
CA GLU A 225 14.06 12.54 5.88
C GLU A 225 12.64 11.97 5.82
N THR A 226 12.34 11.17 4.81
CA THR A 226 11.01 10.55 4.60
C THR A 226 10.80 9.28 5.41
N GLY A 227 11.87 8.64 5.90
CA GLY A 227 11.81 7.36 6.60
C GLY A 227 11.74 6.12 5.69
N TYR A 228 11.69 6.29 4.35
CA TYR A 228 11.68 5.19 3.37
C TYR A 228 12.95 4.33 3.38
N LYS A 229 14.07 4.85 3.89
CA LYS A 229 15.28 4.05 4.08
C LYS A 229 15.00 2.74 4.83
N ARG A 230 14.17 2.81 5.88
CA ARG A 230 13.83 1.66 6.71
C ARG A 230 13.02 0.61 5.95
N GLU A 231 12.11 1.06 5.09
CA GLU A 231 11.33 0.17 4.24
C GLU A 231 12.27 -0.62 3.32
N LEU A 232 13.17 0.09 2.62
CA LEU A 232 14.18 -0.54 1.76
C LEU A 232 15.06 -1.52 2.53
N ASP A 233 15.61 -1.10 3.67
CA ASP A 233 16.47 -1.95 4.52
C ASP A 233 15.73 -3.23 4.96
N SER A 234 14.42 -3.15 5.21
CA SER A 234 13.60 -4.29 5.63
C SER A 234 13.23 -5.25 4.49
N LEU A 235 13.33 -4.81 3.23
CA LEU A 235 13.08 -5.62 2.04
C LEU A 235 14.32 -6.39 1.57
N VAL A 236 15.52 -5.95 1.98
CA VAL A 236 16.77 -6.65 1.69
C VAL A 236 16.80 -7.94 2.51
N ALA A 237 16.67 -9.08 1.83
CA ALA A 237 16.90 -10.38 2.46
C ALA A 237 18.30 -10.40 3.09
N PRO A 238 18.48 -10.97 4.30
CA PRO A 238 19.82 -11.23 4.81
C PRO A 238 20.58 -12.01 3.74
N LEU A 239 21.72 -11.50 3.28
CA LEU A 239 22.62 -12.24 2.40
C LEU A 239 22.86 -13.59 3.06
N HIS A 240 22.24 -14.66 2.54
CA HIS A 240 22.46 -15.99 3.04
C HIS A 240 23.95 -16.28 2.90
N SER A 241 24.65 -16.34 4.03
CA SER A 241 25.99 -16.90 4.12
C SER A 241 25.86 -18.41 3.87
N ASN A 242 25.75 -18.80 2.60
CA ASN A 242 25.94 -20.18 2.17
C ASN A 242 27.43 -20.52 2.33
N LYS A 243 27.84 -20.82 3.56
CA LYS A 243 28.97 -21.71 3.78
C LYS A 243 28.44 -23.13 3.74
N SER A 244 28.69 -23.76 2.59
CA SER A 244 28.63 -25.20 2.37
C SER A 244 29.15 -25.99 3.57
N ALA A 245 28.25 -26.70 4.25
CA ALA A 245 28.63 -27.86 5.05
C ALA A 245 28.64 -29.07 4.11
N GLN A 246 29.83 -29.47 3.65
CA GLN A 246 30.04 -30.80 3.08
C GLN A 246 29.73 -31.85 4.14
N PRO A 247 29.04 -32.96 3.82
CA PRO A 247 29.02 -34.12 4.68
C PRO A 247 30.36 -34.86 4.51
N GLY A 248 31.24 -34.72 5.49
CA GLY A 248 32.39 -35.59 5.65
C GLY A 248 31.91 -37.00 6.01
N GLY A 249 32.35 -37.99 5.23
CA GLY A 249 32.09 -39.40 5.50
C GLY A 249 33.02 -40.01 6.56
N VAL A 250 32.81 -41.31 6.74
CA VAL A 250 33.63 -42.30 7.47
C VAL A 250 33.41 -42.22 9.00
N LYS A 251 32.91 -43.26 9.68
CA LYS A 251 33.16 -44.71 9.57
C LYS A 251 31.99 -45.47 10.19
#